data_AF-A0A9E0VDE0-F1
#
_entry.id   AF-A0A9E0VDE0-F1
#
_cell.length_a   1.000
_cell.length_b   1.000
_cell.length_c   1.000
_cell.angle_alpha   90.00
_cell.angle_beta   90.00
_cell.angle_gamma   90.00
#
_symmetry.space_group_name_H-M   'P 1'
#
loop_
_entity.id
_entity.type
_entity.pdbx_description
1 polymer ?
#
loop_
_entity_poly.entity_id
_entity_poly.type
_entity_poly.pdbx_seq_one_letter_code
_entity_poly.pdbx_strand_id
1 'polypeptide(L)'
;MAKISEEEFSRICEGLDRDREKIYRYNPIGTEEETLLWMLLSILLSYLSLSELETPCFTGVPTAETYRQAILFILQDRKTEDFEAAVYLDKLVNK
;
A
#
# COMPACT_ATOMS: atom_id res chain seq x y z
N MET A 1 9.17 17.25 1.69
CA MET A 1 8.79 15.83 1.72
C MET A 1 7.49 15.68 0.94
N ALA A 2 7.39 14.66 0.08
CA ALA A 2 6.16 14.42 -0.68
C ALA A 2 5.06 13.90 0.26
N LYS A 3 3.83 14.31 -0.03
CA LYS A 3 2.59 13.94 0.66
C LYS A 3 1.56 13.49 -0.37
N ILE A 4 0.55 12.75 0.07
CA ILE A 4 -0.51 12.23 -0.79
C ILE A 4 -1.89 12.71 -0.31
N SER A 5 -2.74 13.10 -1.25
CA SER A 5 -4.16 13.41 -0.99
C SER A 5 -5.01 12.14 -0.97
N GLU A 6 -6.22 12.23 -0.43
CA GLU A 6 -7.19 11.14 -0.46
C GLU A 6 -7.52 10.74 -1.91
N GLU A 7 -7.71 11.72 -2.79
CA GLU A 7 -8.02 11.51 -4.20
C GLU A 7 -6.94 10.67 -4.91
N GLU A 8 -5.67 11.03 -4.71
CA GLU A 8 -4.57 10.32 -5.37
C GLU A 8 -4.38 8.93 -4.77
N PHE A 9 -4.52 8.79 -3.44
CA PHE A 9 -4.47 7.47 -2.79
C PHE A 9 -5.59 6.54 -3.28
N SER A 10 -6.82 7.06 -3.39
CA SER A 10 -7.95 6.34 -3.97
C SER A 10 -7.66 5.89 -5.40
N ARG A 11 -7.14 6.79 -6.23
CA ARG A 11 -6.80 6.52 -7.62
C ARG A 11 -5.77 5.39 -7.76
N ILE A 12 -4.76 5.36 -6.90
CA ILE A 12 -3.77 4.26 -6.86
C ILE A 12 -4.44 2.94 -6.49
N CYS A 13 -5.27 2.92 -5.44
CA CYS A 13 -5.99 1.71 -5.02
C CYS A 13 -6.92 1.17 -6.12
N GLU A 14 -7.65 2.05 -6.80
CA GLU A 14 -8.50 1.68 -7.94
C GLU A 14 -7.69 1.20 -9.16
N GLY A 15 -6.48 1.72 -9.35
CA GLY A 15 -5.55 1.21 -10.35
C GLY A 15 -5.15 -0.24 -10.06
N LEU A 16 -4.77 -0.52 -8.81
CA LEU A 16 -4.40 -1.86 -8.37
C LEU A 16 -5.56 -2.85 -8.47
N ASP A 17 -6.77 -2.46 -8.04
CA ASP A 17 -7.96 -3.32 -8.15
C ASP A 17 -8.26 -3.69 -9.61
N ARG A 18 -8.17 -2.72 -10.53
CA ARG A 18 -8.40 -2.96 -11.97
C ARG A 18 -7.39 -3.92 -12.59
N ASP A 19 -6.14 -3.90 -12.13
CA ASP A 19 -5.08 -4.77 -12.65
C ASP A 19 -4.81 -5.99 -11.75
N ARG A 20 -5.64 -6.27 -10.74
CA ARG A 20 -5.39 -7.30 -9.70
C ARG A 20 -5.04 -8.67 -10.28
N GLU A 21 -5.81 -9.14 -11.25
CA GLU A 21 -5.60 -10.46 -11.88
C GLU A 21 -4.24 -10.54 -12.57
N LYS A 22 -3.81 -9.45 -13.22
CA LYS A 22 -2.49 -9.39 -13.87
C LYS A 22 -1.39 -9.32 -12.83
N ILE A 23 -1.52 -8.45 -11.83
CA ILE A 23 -0.53 -8.25 -10.78
C ILE A 23 -0.25 -9.59 -10.08
N TYR A 24 -1.30 -10.28 -9.64
CA TYR A 24 -1.19 -11.56 -8.96
C TYR A 24 -0.63 -12.66 -9.86
N ARG A 25 -1.06 -12.71 -11.14
CA ARG A 25 -0.56 -13.70 -12.10
C ARG A 25 0.95 -13.61 -12.34
N TYR A 26 1.51 -12.40 -12.36
CA TYR A 26 2.91 -12.19 -12.72
C TYR A 26 3.85 -12.02 -11.53
N ASN A 27 3.34 -11.64 -10.35
CA ASN A 27 4.15 -11.35 -9.17
C ASN A 27 3.59 -11.97 -7.88
N PRO A 28 3.32 -13.29 -7.83
CA PRO A 28 2.79 -13.91 -6.62
C PRO A 28 3.88 -14.00 -5.55
N ILE A 29 3.72 -13.24 -4.45
CA ILE A 29 4.63 -13.28 -3.29
C ILE A 29 4.02 -14.07 -2.12
N GLY A 30 2.70 -14.28 -2.16
CA GLY A 30 1.93 -15.03 -1.18
C GLY A 30 0.48 -15.16 -1.66
N THR A 31 -0.45 -14.83 -0.78
CA THR A 31 -1.86 -14.61 -1.10
C THR A 31 -2.03 -13.41 -2.04
N GLU A 32 -3.21 -13.31 -2.66
CA GLU A 32 -3.56 -12.15 -3.47
C GLU A 32 -3.52 -10.85 -2.64
N GLU A 33 -4.03 -10.89 -1.41
CA GLU A 33 -4.01 -9.76 -0.48
C GLU A 33 -2.59 -9.29 -0.18
N GLU A 34 -1.68 -10.22 0.15
CA GLU A 34 -0.27 -9.93 0.38
C GLU A 34 0.37 -9.28 -0.85
N THR A 35 0.05 -9.80 -2.03
CA THR A 35 0.60 -9.29 -3.30
C THR A 35 0.12 -7.87 -3.59
N LEU A 36 -1.19 -7.60 -3.42
CA LEU A 36 -1.76 -6.28 -3.65
C LEU A 36 -1.24 -5.24 -2.65
N LEU A 37 -1.15 -5.61 -1.37
CA LEU A 37 -0.63 -4.71 -0.32
C LEU A 37 0.88 -4.47 -0.47
N TRP A 38 1.65 -5.48 -0.85
CA TRP A 38 3.07 -5.32 -1.18
C TRP A 38 3.28 -4.38 -2.37
N MET A 39 2.47 -4.53 -3.42
CA MET A 39 2.54 -3.66 -4.60
C MET A 39 2.19 -2.22 -4.24
N LEU A 40 1.14 -2.02 -3.44
CA LEU A 40 0.75 -0.70 -2.93
C LEU A 40 1.88 -0.07 -2.11
N LEU A 41 2.46 -0.82 -1.17
CA LEU A 41 3.59 -0.33 -0.37
C LEU A 41 4.76 0.10 -1.25
N SER A 42 5.10 -0.69 -2.27
CA SER A 42 6.18 -0.38 -3.22
C SER A 42 5.90 0.90 -4.02
N ILE A 43 4.66 1.09 -4.46
CA ILE A 43 4.23 2.34 -5.13
C ILE A 43 4.36 3.52 -4.18
N LEU A 44 3.91 3.40 -2.92
CA LEU A 44 3.97 4.49 -1.95
C LEU A 44 5.40 4.86 -1.57
N LEU A 45 6.29 3.88 -1.39
CA LEU A 45 7.72 4.12 -1.13
C LEU A 45 8.34 4.97 -2.24
N SER A 46 8.03 4.65 -3.50
CA SER A 46 8.50 5.39 -4.66
C SER A 46 7.83 6.77 -4.78
N TYR A 47 6.51 6.84 -4.63
CA TYR A 47 5.72 8.07 -4.78
C TYR A 47 6.07 9.12 -3.72
N LEU A 48 6.22 8.70 -2.47
CA LEU A 48 6.51 9.59 -1.34
C LEU A 48 8.01 9.90 -1.19
N SER A 49 8.85 9.32 -2.06
CA SER A 49 10.31 9.39 -2.01
C SER A 49 10.84 9.16 -0.60
N LEU A 50 10.39 8.07 0.04
CA LEU A 50 10.80 7.74 1.40
C LEU A 50 12.29 7.38 1.40
N SER A 51 13.00 7.89 2.41
CA SER A 51 14.40 7.49 2.63
C SER A 51 14.48 6.06 3.18
N GLU A 52 15.67 5.45 3.14
CA GLU A 52 15.88 4.13 3.72
C GLU A 52 15.53 4.08 5.21
N LEU A 53 15.72 5.19 5.94
CA LEU A 53 15.36 5.31 7.36
C LEU A 53 13.86 5.33 7.62
N GLU A 54 13.06 5.69 6.62
CA GLU A 54 11.60 5.79 6.69
C GLU A 54 10.91 4.56 6.07
N THR A 55 11.70 3.68 5.46
CA THR A 55 11.21 2.46 4.83
C THR A 55 10.99 1.39 5.90
N PRO A 56 9.76 0.84 6.03
CA PRO A 56 9.50 -0.19 7.01
C PRO A 56 10.37 -1.43 6.79
N CYS A 57 11.11 -1.83 7.83
CA CYS A 57 11.87 -3.08 7.86
C CYS A 57 11.04 -4.15 8.57
N PHE A 58 10.74 -5.24 7.87
CA PHE A 58 9.99 -6.37 8.42
C PHE A 58 10.93 -7.38 9.06
N THR A 59 10.57 -7.89 10.24
CA THR A 59 11.26 -9.03 10.85
C THR A 59 10.47 -10.30 10.55
N GLY A 60 11.13 -11.31 9.99
CA GLY A 60 10.48 -12.57 9.59
C GLY A 60 9.78 -12.49 8.23
N VAL A 61 8.79 -13.39 8.02
CA VAL A 61 8.01 -13.46 6.77
C VAL A 61 6.84 -12.46 6.88
N PRO A 62 6.77 -11.43 6.02
CA PRO A 62 5.68 -10.47 6.03
C PRO A 62 4.33 -11.14 5.72
N THR A 63 3.27 -10.65 6.34
CA THR A 63 1.88 -11.05 6.08
C THR A 63 1.07 -9.87 5.51
N ALA A 64 -0.17 -10.13 5.07
CA ALA A 64 -1.09 -9.06 4.65
C ALA A 64 -1.23 -7.98 5.74
N GLU A 65 -1.42 -8.40 7.00
CA GLU A 65 -1.51 -7.46 8.13
C GLU A 65 -0.21 -6.67 8.35
N THR A 66 0.94 -7.32 8.15
CA THR A 66 2.25 -6.65 8.23
C THR A 66 2.36 -5.52 7.19
N TYR A 67 1.95 -5.76 5.94
CA TYR A 67 1.94 -4.74 4.90
C TYR A 67 0.90 -3.64 5.18
N ARG A 68 -0.29 -4.02 5.65
CA ARG A 68 -1.36 -3.08 6.02
C ARG A 68 -0.88 -2.09 7.08
N GLN A 69 -0.25 -2.59 8.15
CA GLN A 69 0.30 -1.76 9.22
C GLN A 69 1.40 -0.83 8.73
N ALA A 70 2.31 -1.32 7.87
CA ALA A 70 3.35 -0.49 7.27
C ALA A 70 2.79 0.67 6.44
N ILE A 71 1.78 0.40 5.60
CA ILE A 71 1.13 1.43 4.80
C ILE A 71 0.47 2.48 5.71
N LEU A 72 -0.28 2.04 6.73
CA LEU A 72 -0.94 2.96 7.66
C LEU A 72 0.08 3.80 8.43
N PHE A 73 1.18 3.21 8.87
CA PHE A 73 2.27 3.91 9.56
C PHE A 73 2.90 4.99 8.66
N ILE A 74 3.25 4.65 7.42
CA ILE A 74 3.77 5.62 6.44
C ILE A 74 2.80 6.79 6.25
N LEU A 75 1.50 6.49 6.14
CA LEU A 75 0.49 7.51 5.89
C LEU A 75 0.20 8.40 7.11
N GLN A 76 0.63 8.09 8.33
CA GLN A 76 0.38 8.95 9.49
C GLN A 76 0.92 10.38 9.29
N ASP A 77 2.13 10.51 8.76
CA ASP A 77 2.78 11.81 8.55
C ASP A 77 2.81 12.26 7.07
N ARG A 78 2.37 11.38 6.16
CA ARG A 78 2.48 11.58 4.70
C ARG A 78 1.18 11.92 4.00
N LYS A 79 0.09 12.13 4.73
CA LYS A 79 -1.15 12.66 4.17
C LYS A 79 -1.13 14.19 4.05
N THR A 80 -1.76 14.69 2.98
CA THR A 80 -2.02 16.12 2.77
C THR A 80 -3.19 16.58 3.64
N GLU A 81 -4.26 15.81 3.68
CA GLU A 81 -5.45 15.98 4.51
C GLU A 81 -5.73 14.70 5.29
N ASP A 82 -6.41 14.78 6.42
CA ASP A 82 -6.75 13.57 7.17
C ASP A 82 -7.85 12.79 6.45
N PHE A 83 -7.60 11.50 6.19
CA PHE A 83 -8.53 10.58 5.55
C PHE A 83 -8.33 9.14 6.05
N GLU A 84 -9.40 8.35 5.99
CA GLU A 84 -9.42 6.96 6.49
C GLU A 84 -8.83 5.98 5.48
N ALA A 85 -7.50 5.93 5.37
CA ALA A 85 -6.77 5.05 4.46
C ALA A 85 -7.16 3.57 4.61
N ALA A 86 -7.49 3.13 5.83
CA ALA A 86 -7.95 1.78 6.14
C ALA A 86 -9.16 1.35 5.29
N VAL A 87 -10.10 2.27 5.00
CA VAL A 87 -11.29 1.98 4.20
C VAL A 87 -10.92 1.59 2.77
N TYR A 88 -9.90 2.22 2.19
CA TYR A 88 -9.42 1.90 0.84
C TYR A 88 -8.65 0.60 0.81
N LEU A 89 -7.85 0.31 1.85
CA LEU A 89 -7.15 -0.97 1.97
C LEU A 89 -8.15 -2.11 2.08
N ASP A 90 -9.18 -1.97 2.92
CA ASP A 90 -10.19 -3.00 3.12
C ASP A 90 -10.98 -3.25 1.81
N LYS A 91 -11.27 -2.20 1.02
CA LYS A 91 -11.89 -2.33 -0.30
C LYS A 91 -10.98 -3.04 -1.32
N LEU A 92 -9.67 -2.83 -1.23
CA LEU A 92 -8.69 -3.43 -2.12
C LEU A 92 -8.56 -4.95 -1.88
N VAL A 93 -8.65 -5.39 -0.62
CA VAL A 93 -8.40 -6.81 -0.26
C VAL A 93 -9.67 -7.65 -0.05
N ASN A 94 -10.82 -7.09 0.32
CA ASN A 94 -12.03 -7.85 0.70
C ASN A 94 -13.08 -8.01 -0.44
N LYS A 95 -12.65 -8.13 -1.70
CA LYS A 95 -13.55 -8.34 -2.84
C LYS A 95 -13.53 -9.77 -3.36
#